data_AF-A0A9Q4C6B4-F1
#
_entry.id   AF-A0A9Q4C6B4-F1
#
_cell.length_a   1.000
_cell.length_b   1.000
_cell.length_c   1.000
_cell.angle_alpha   90.00
_cell.angle_beta   90.00
_cell.angle_gamma   90.00
#
_symmetry.space_group_name_H-M   'P 1'
#
loop_
_entity.id
_entity.type
_entity.pdbx_description
1 polymer ?
#
loop_
_entity_poly.entity_id
_entity_poly.type
_entity_poly.pdbx_seq_one_letter_code
_entity_poly.pdbx_strand_id
1 'polypeptide(L)'
;MTTRHSLSDDSESALIIEKSAKDNLEGELKKKTNEKRNFFKRLRSEFLDGDVPENCVEKIYKGVDSLVQFRAGNEMRGYCVYTDSVPSYNILYIFEITDHKYSKYELSKYDARAGKTLEELDNLSNTEEVEQYLANNNAHYSEDIKEYIQSI
;
A
#
# COMPACT_ATOMS: atom_id res chain seq x y z
N MET A 1 7.09 -4.43 -23.41
CA MET A 1 5.63 -4.63 -23.37
C MET A 1 5.17 -4.02 -22.07
N THR A 2 4.46 -2.92 -22.17
CA THR A 2 4.18 -1.96 -21.11
C THR A 2 2.87 -2.37 -20.45
N THR A 3 2.90 -2.77 -19.17
CA THR A 3 1.66 -3.02 -18.44
C THR A 3 1.18 -1.68 -17.92
N ARG A 4 0.25 -1.07 -18.67
CA ARG A 4 -0.58 0.02 -18.17
C ARG A 4 -1.41 -0.57 -17.03
N HIS A 5 -1.14 -0.19 -15.80
CA HIS A 5 -2.15 -0.24 -14.75
C HIS A 5 -3.09 0.93 -15.05
N SER A 6 -4.00 0.72 -16.00
CA SER A 6 -5.02 1.70 -16.32
C SER A 6 -5.99 1.68 -15.16
N LEU A 7 -5.96 2.73 -14.34
CA LEU A 7 -7.12 3.12 -13.55
C LEU A 7 -8.27 3.26 -14.57
N SER A 8 -9.23 2.35 -14.58
CA SER A 8 -10.47 2.64 -15.30
C SER A 8 -11.15 3.78 -14.54
N ASP A 9 -11.73 4.75 -15.25
CA ASP A 9 -12.41 5.93 -14.65
C ASP A 9 -13.53 5.54 -13.65
N ASP A 10 -13.89 4.25 -13.56
CA ASP A 10 -14.93 3.70 -12.71
C ASP A 10 -14.41 2.97 -11.44
N SER A 11 -13.09 2.89 -11.21
CA SER A 11 -12.51 2.17 -10.06
C SER A 11 -12.10 3.10 -8.93
N GLU A 12 -12.47 2.78 -7.69
CA GLU A 12 -12.04 3.50 -6.48
C GLU A 12 -10.70 2.98 -5.95
N SER A 13 -9.85 3.86 -5.43
CA SER A 13 -8.56 3.46 -4.84
C SER A 13 -8.65 3.41 -3.31
N ALA A 14 -8.32 2.25 -2.73
CA ALA A 14 -8.32 2.01 -1.29
C ALA A 14 -6.94 1.61 -0.77
N LEU A 15 -6.60 2.10 0.42
CA LEU A 15 -5.37 1.79 1.12
C LEU A 15 -5.68 1.00 2.39
N ILE A 16 -5.05 -0.15 2.58
CA ILE A 16 -5.03 -0.83 3.88
C ILE A 16 -3.64 -0.69 4.48
N ILE A 17 -3.57 -0.22 5.73
CA ILE A 17 -2.32 -0.20 6.51
C ILE A 17 -2.46 -1.22 7.62
N GLU A 18 -1.59 -2.23 7.61
CA GLU A 18 -1.58 -3.21 8.68
C GLU A 18 -1.37 -2.54 10.03
N LYS A 19 -2.06 -3.04 11.06
CA LYS A 19 -1.97 -2.51 12.41
C LYS A 19 -0.52 -2.38 12.89
N SER A 20 0.35 -3.36 12.62
CA SER A 20 1.78 -3.27 12.99
C SER A 20 2.50 -2.11 12.31
N ALA A 21 2.23 -1.87 11.02
CA ALA A 21 2.80 -0.73 10.29
C ALA A 21 2.30 0.60 10.85
N LYS A 22 1.01 0.67 11.21
CA LYS A 22 0.41 1.85 11.85
C LYS A 22 1.01 2.10 13.23
N ASP A 23 1.14 1.06 14.05
CA ASP A 23 1.74 1.14 15.38
C ASP A 23 3.22 1.59 15.27
N ASN A 24 3.95 1.14 14.25
CA ASN A 24 5.33 1.57 13.99
C ASN A 24 5.42 3.06 13.58
N LEU A 25 4.49 3.51 12.72
CA LEU A 25 4.35 4.91 12.31
C LEU A 25 4.07 5.86 13.49
N GLU A 26 3.19 5.44 14.40
CA GLU A 26 2.81 6.17 15.60
C GLU A 26 3.84 6.04 16.73
N GLY A 27 4.64 4.97 16.69
CA GLY A 27 5.69 4.61 17.65
C GLY A 27 7.08 5.10 17.27
N GLU A 28 7.92 4.22 16.73
CA GLU A 28 9.35 4.51 16.50
C GLU A 28 9.55 5.68 15.54
N LEU A 29 8.68 5.78 14.54
CA LEU A 29 8.72 6.86 13.55
C LEU A 29 8.05 8.14 14.04
N LYS A 30 7.58 8.22 15.29
CA LYS A 30 6.84 9.38 15.83
C LYS A 30 7.55 10.71 15.58
N LYS A 31 8.87 10.74 15.74
CA LYS A 31 9.71 11.95 15.63
C LYS A 31 9.97 12.41 14.18
N LYS A 32 9.65 11.58 13.19
CA LYS A 32 9.89 11.82 11.75
C LYS A 32 8.68 12.44 11.06
N THR A 33 8.16 13.52 11.64
CA THR A 33 6.91 14.17 11.22
C THR A 33 6.94 14.60 9.75
N ASN A 34 8.05 15.18 9.29
CA ASN A 34 8.16 15.66 7.90
C ASN A 34 8.26 14.51 6.89
N GLU A 35 9.02 13.47 7.21
CA GLU A 35 9.21 12.28 6.38
C GLU A 35 7.89 11.52 6.25
N LYS A 36 7.16 11.34 7.36
CA LYS A 36 5.81 10.76 7.34
C LYS A 36 4.85 11.62 6.51
N ARG A 37 4.82 12.93 6.74
CA ARG A 37 3.96 13.83 5.99
C ARG A 37 4.25 13.75 4.48
N ASN A 38 5.51 13.68 4.09
CA ASN A 38 5.90 13.50 2.68
C ASN A 38 5.54 12.12 2.14
N PHE A 39 5.68 11.07 2.94
CA PHE A 39 5.25 9.71 2.59
C PHE A 39 3.76 9.68 2.26
N PHE A 40 2.92 10.19 3.17
CA PHE A 40 1.47 10.21 2.97
C PHE A 40 1.03 11.16 1.87
N LYS A 41 1.72 12.29 1.69
CA LYS A 41 1.44 13.19 0.55
C LYS A 41 1.66 12.50 -0.79
N ARG A 42 2.79 11.81 -0.97
CA ARG A 42 3.05 11.04 -2.21
C ARG A 42 2.10 9.87 -2.34
N LEU A 43 1.86 9.12 -1.28
CA LEU A 43 0.90 8.03 -1.28
C LEU A 43 -0.47 8.51 -1.76
N ARG A 44 -0.98 9.61 -1.20
CA ARG A 44 -2.25 10.19 -1.63
C ARG A 44 -2.19 10.64 -3.10
N SER A 45 -1.19 11.45 -3.47
CA SER A 45 -1.14 12.04 -4.82
C SER A 45 -0.88 11.03 -5.94
N GLU A 46 -0.08 10.00 -5.67
CA GLU A 46 0.40 9.04 -6.67
C GLU A 46 -0.39 7.73 -6.66
N PHE A 47 -1.09 7.40 -5.57
CA PHE A 47 -1.87 6.16 -5.48
C PHE A 47 -3.37 6.41 -5.40
N LEU A 48 -3.81 7.32 -4.53
CA LEU A 48 -5.24 7.50 -4.26
C LEU A 48 -5.91 8.49 -5.22
N ASP A 49 -5.19 9.54 -5.61
CA ASP A 49 -5.73 10.64 -6.43
C ASP A 49 -5.30 10.59 -7.90
N GLY A 50 -4.37 9.71 -8.27
CA GLY A 50 -3.76 9.74 -9.60
C GLY A 50 -3.17 8.41 -10.04
N ASP A 51 -2.67 8.38 -11.27
CA ASP A 51 -2.02 7.21 -11.86
C ASP A 51 -0.75 6.83 -11.08
N VAL A 52 -0.66 5.56 -10.69
CA VAL A 52 0.50 5.00 -9.99
C VAL A 52 1.72 5.04 -10.92
N PRO A 53 2.74 5.87 -10.65
CA PRO A 53 3.92 5.93 -11.49
C PRO A 53 4.68 4.58 -11.44
N GLU A 54 5.21 4.13 -12.58
CA GLU A 54 5.90 2.82 -12.70
C GLU A 54 7.07 2.66 -11.71
N ASN A 55 7.70 3.76 -11.29
CA ASN A 55 8.83 3.77 -10.37
C ASN A 55 8.44 3.85 -8.89
N CYS A 56 7.15 3.99 -8.58
CA CYS A 56 6.71 4.08 -7.20
C CYS A 56 6.60 2.71 -6.55
N VAL A 57 6.23 1.68 -7.32
CA VAL A 57 6.08 0.30 -6.87
C VAL A 57 7.16 -0.55 -7.51
N GLU A 58 8.17 -0.95 -6.74
CA GLU A 58 9.35 -1.66 -7.24
C GLU A 58 9.41 -3.11 -6.72
N LYS A 59 9.73 -4.07 -7.59
CA LYS A 59 10.05 -5.44 -7.16
C LYS A 59 11.38 -5.44 -6.40
N ILE A 60 11.36 -5.92 -5.16
CA ILE A 60 12.42 -5.65 -4.19
C ILE A 60 13.64 -6.57 -4.40
N TYR A 61 13.40 -7.84 -4.71
CA TYR A 61 14.44 -8.85 -4.90
C TYR A 61 13.98 -9.94 -5.88
N LYS A 62 14.95 -10.63 -6.50
CA LYS A 62 14.70 -11.87 -7.24
C LYS A 62 14.31 -13.00 -6.27
N GLY A 63 13.17 -13.63 -6.51
CA GLY A 63 12.59 -14.69 -5.65
C GLY A 63 11.81 -14.17 -4.42
N VAL A 64 11.49 -12.88 -4.40
CA VAL A 64 10.39 -12.30 -3.63
C VAL A 64 9.36 -11.98 -4.70
N ASP A 65 8.25 -12.70 -4.74
CA ASP A 65 7.41 -12.73 -5.93
C ASP A 65 6.17 -11.86 -5.83
N SER A 66 5.59 -11.76 -4.64
CA SER A 66 4.35 -11.04 -4.39
C SER A 66 4.60 -9.68 -3.76
N LEU A 67 5.62 -9.57 -2.89
CA LEU A 67 5.89 -8.32 -2.19
C LEU A 67 6.59 -7.29 -3.08
N VAL A 68 6.06 -6.08 -3.06
CA VAL A 68 6.61 -4.90 -3.71
C VAL A 68 6.96 -3.82 -2.69
N GLN A 69 7.78 -2.86 -3.11
CA GLN A 69 8.15 -1.72 -2.29
C GLN A 69 7.58 -0.45 -2.90
N PHE A 70 6.79 0.27 -2.10
CA PHE A 70 6.41 1.65 -2.35
C PHE A 70 7.46 2.61 -1.81
N ARG A 71 8.02 3.47 -2.67
CA ARG A 71 9.03 4.48 -2.28
C ARG A 71 8.47 5.89 -2.34
N ALA A 72 8.37 6.54 -1.19
CA ALA A 72 8.07 7.97 -1.13
C ALA A 72 9.24 8.76 -0.51
N GLY A 73 9.96 9.46 -1.38
CA GLY A 73 11.20 10.14 -1.05
C GLY A 73 12.39 9.18 -0.97
N ASN A 74 13.46 9.57 -0.28
CA ASN A 74 14.69 8.79 -0.21
C ASN A 74 14.78 7.84 1.00
N GLU A 75 14.00 8.10 2.04
CA GLU A 75 14.14 7.38 3.32
C GLU A 75 12.99 6.40 3.58
N MET A 76 11.74 6.82 3.41
CA MET A 76 10.58 6.01 3.78
C MET A 76 10.24 4.97 2.70
N ARG A 77 9.92 3.76 3.14
CA ARG A 77 9.56 2.59 2.33
C ARG A 77 8.29 1.97 2.90
N GLY A 78 7.30 1.76 2.05
CA GLY A 78 6.17 0.88 2.34
C GLY A 78 6.44 -0.48 1.70
N TYR A 79 6.33 -1.56 2.46
CA TYR A 79 6.35 -2.92 1.92
C TYR A 79 4.91 -3.39 1.75
N CYS A 80 4.51 -3.69 0.53
CA CYS A 80 3.10 -3.78 0.17
C CYS A 80 2.81 -4.80 -0.93
N VAL A 81 1.52 -5.02 -1.16
CA VAL A 81 0.97 -5.57 -2.41
C VAL A 81 0.02 -4.58 -3.03
N TYR A 82 -0.06 -4.62 -4.35
CA TYR A 82 -1.01 -3.86 -5.14
C TYR A 82 -1.80 -4.83 -6.02
N THR A 83 -3.10 -4.61 -6.13
CA THR A 83 -3.95 -5.29 -7.12
C THR A 83 -4.99 -4.33 -7.69
N ASP A 84 -5.23 -4.47 -8.99
CA ASP A 84 -6.27 -3.82 -9.79
C ASP A 84 -7.27 -4.83 -10.36
N SER A 85 -7.16 -6.11 -9.97
CA SER A 85 -8.05 -7.18 -10.44
C SER A 85 -9.37 -7.24 -9.65
N VAL A 86 -9.48 -6.46 -8.59
CA VAL A 86 -10.59 -6.50 -7.65
C VAL A 86 -11.78 -5.70 -8.21
N PRO A 87 -13.02 -6.24 -8.17
CA PRO A 87 -14.18 -5.53 -8.72
C PRO A 87 -14.34 -4.12 -8.16
N SER A 88 -14.40 -3.12 -9.05
CA SER A 88 -14.61 -1.70 -8.74
C SER A 88 -13.52 -1.03 -7.87
N TYR A 89 -12.43 -1.73 -7.53
CA TYR A 89 -11.42 -1.23 -6.60
C TYR A 89 -9.99 -1.53 -7.02
N ASN A 90 -9.13 -0.55 -6.84
CA ASN A 90 -7.68 -0.70 -6.75
C ASN A 90 -7.28 -0.74 -5.28
N ILE A 91 -6.55 -1.77 -4.86
CA ILE A 91 -6.20 -1.95 -3.45
C ILE A 91 -4.68 -1.98 -3.29
N LEU A 92 -4.15 -1.09 -2.45
CA LEU A 92 -2.78 -1.15 -1.93
C LEU A 92 -2.81 -1.58 -0.47
N TYR A 93 -2.23 -2.74 -0.19
CA TYR A 93 -2.12 -3.27 1.17
C TYR A 93 -0.68 -3.11 1.66
N ILE A 94 -0.45 -2.27 2.67
CA ILE A 94 0.85 -2.02 3.26
C ILE A 94 1.03 -2.85 4.54
N PHE A 95 2.01 -3.76 4.53
CA PHE A 95 2.36 -4.60 5.67
C PHE A 95 3.32 -3.92 6.65
N GLU A 96 4.18 -3.03 6.16
CA GLU A 96 5.20 -2.38 6.97
C GLU A 96 5.60 -1.02 6.39
N ILE A 97 5.83 -0.03 7.25
CA ILE A 97 6.34 1.29 6.86
C ILE A 97 7.57 1.60 7.70
N THR A 98 8.69 1.85 7.03
CA THR A 98 9.98 2.02 7.69
C THR A 98 10.91 2.96 6.93
N ASP A 99 11.88 3.53 7.64
CA ASP A 99 12.93 4.38 7.10
C ASP A 99 14.21 3.62 6.73
N HIS A 100 14.30 2.33 7.07
CA HIS A 100 15.45 1.48 6.78
C HIS A 100 15.11 0.37 5.78
N LYS A 101 16.16 -0.29 5.29
CA LYS A 101 16.05 -1.36 4.30
C LYS A 101 16.12 -2.71 5.03
N TYR A 102 15.14 -3.56 4.79
CA TYR A 102 15.16 -4.93 5.32
C TYR A 102 16.05 -5.87 4.51
N SER A 103 16.55 -6.88 5.19
CA SER A 103 17.24 -8.00 4.57
C SER A 103 16.26 -8.91 3.81
N LYS A 104 16.77 -9.72 2.89
CA LYS A 104 15.96 -10.69 2.14
C LYS A 104 15.17 -11.64 3.07
N TYR A 105 15.76 -12.04 4.19
CA TYR A 105 15.15 -12.96 5.15
C TYR A 105 13.94 -12.35 5.87
N GLU A 106 14.01 -11.07 6.22
CA GLU A 106 12.88 -10.37 6.81
C GLU A 106 11.75 -10.21 5.78
N LEU A 107 12.12 -9.87 4.54
CA LEU A 107 11.15 -9.68 3.46
C LEU A 107 10.46 -10.97 3.02
N SER A 108 11.09 -12.14 3.15
CA SER A 108 10.41 -13.40 2.77
C SER A 108 9.18 -13.70 3.64
N LYS A 109 9.13 -13.15 4.86
CA LYS A 109 7.94 -13.27 5.72
C LYS A 109 6.79 -12.42 5.19
N TYR A 110 7.10 -11.17 4.82
CA TYR A 110 6.13 -10.28 4.19
C TYR A 110 5.71 -10.79 2.80
N ASP A 111 6.60 -11.44 2.05
CA ASP A 111 6.30 -12.06 0.75
C ASP A 111 5.29 -13.21 0.86
N ALA A 112 5.46 -14.10 1.83
CA ALA A 112 4.49 -15.16 2.06
C ALA A 112 3.10 -14.60 2.45
N ARG A 113 3.07 -13.47 3.17
CA ARG A 113 1.83 -12.79 3.53
C ARG A 113 1.21 -12.07 2.35
N ALA A 114 2.03 -11.37 1.57
CA ALA A 114 1.66 -10.75 0.30
C ALA A 114 0.97 -11.74 -0.64
N GLY A 115 1.53 -12.94 -0.80
CA GLY A 115 0.91 -14.00 -1.59
C GLY A 115 -0.48 -14.40 -1.09
N LYS A 116 -0.65 -14.57 0.23
CA LYS A 116 -1.96 -14.90 0.82
C LYS A 116 -2.97 -13.76 0.66
N THR A 117 -2.56 -12.52 0.88
CA THR A 117 -3.43 -11.36 0.70
C THR A 117 -3.90 -11.23 -0.75
N LEU A 118 -3.01 -11.48 -1.73
CA LEU A 118 -3.41 -11.51 -3.14
C LEU A 118 -4.40 -12.64 -3.43
N GLU A 119 -4.18 -13.84 -2.87
CA GLU A 119 -5.11 -14.96 -3.01
C GLU A 119 -6.48 -14.64 -2.39
N GLU A 120 -6.52 -14.02 -1.21
CA GLU A 120 -7.78 -13.58 -0.58
C GLU A 120 -8.51 -12.55 -1.44
N LEU A 121 -7.80 -11.54 -1.97
CA LEU A 121 -8.37 -10.49 -2.81
C LEU A 121 -8.87 -11.02 -4.17
N ASP A 122 -8.17 -11.98 -4.77
CA ASP A 122 -8.55 -12.60 -6.04
C ASP A 122 -9.81 -13.47 -5.92
N ASN A 123 -10.12 -13.95 -4.71
CA ASN A 123 -11.35 -14.68 -4.42
C ASN A 123 -12.58 -13.78 -4.21
N LEU A 124 -12.42 -12.45 -4.17
CA LEU A 124 -13.53 -11.52 -4.06
C LEU A 124 -14.18 -11.33 -5.42
N SER A 125 -15.46 -11.70 -5.52
CA SER A 125 -16.15 -11.88 -6.79
C SER A 125 -17.03 -10.69 -7.19
N ASN A 126 -17.38 -9.84 -6.23
CA ASN A 126 -18.30 -8.72 -6.43
C ASN A 126 -17.99 -7.55 -5.49
N THR A 127 -18.52 -6.37 -5.82
CA THR A 127 -18.26 -5.12 -5.09
C THR A 127 -18.65 -5.18 -3.61
N GLU A 128 -19.72 -5.88 -3.24
CA GLU A 128 -20.17 -5.98 -1.84
C GLU A 128 -19.16 -6.76 -0.97
N GLU A 129 -18.63 -7.88 -1.49
CA GLU A 129 -17.56 -8.64 -0.83
C GLU A 129 -16.30 -7.79 -0.64
N VAL A 130 -15.97 -6.96 -1.62
CA VAL A 130 -14.83 -6.05 -1.57
C VAL A 130 -15.04 -4.97 -0.52
N GLU A 131 -16.17 -4.28 -0.53
CA GLU A 131 -16.49 -3.27 0.48
C GLU A 131 -16.46 -3.85 1.90
N GLN A 132 -16.98 -5.07 2.08
CA GLN A 132 -16.91 -5.76 3.37
C GLN A 132 -15.48 -6.10 3.76
N TYR A 133 -14.65 -6.56 2.82
CA TYR A 133 -13.22 -6.80 3.07
C TYR A 133 -12.49 -5.51 3.49
N LEU A 134 -12.73 -4.42 2.75
CA LEU A 134 -12.15 -3.11 3.03
C LEU A 134 -12.56 -2.60 4.42
N ALA A 135 -13.84 -2.71 4.77
CA ALA A 135 -14.35 -2.31 6.09
C ALA A 135 -13.72 -3.14 7.23
N ASN A 136 -13.65 -4.47 7.07
CA ASN A 136 -13.05 -5.36 8.07
C ASN A 136 -11.56 -5.09 8.29
N ASN A 137 -10.87 -4.60 7.26
CA ASN A 137 -9.45 -4.27 7.30
C ASN A 137 -9.15 -2.80 7.63
N ASN A 138 -10.17 -1.99 7.96
CA ASN A 138 -10.05 -0.55 8.22
C ASN A 138 -9.36 0.19 7.06
N ALA A 139 -9.81 -0.06 5.84
CA ALA A 139 -9.30 0.63 4.67
C ALA A 139 -9.49 2.15 4.78
N HIS A 140 -8.55 2.86 4.17
CA HIS A 140 -8.47 4.32 4.11
C HIS A 140 -8.57 4.77 2.66
N TYR A 141 -9.31 5.84 2.42
CA TYR A 141 -9.47 6.48 1.12
C TYR A 141 -8.72 7.81 1.09
N SER A 142 -8.73 8.49 -0.06
CA SER A 142 -7.98 9.74 -0.25
C SER A 142 -8.26 10.79 0.83
N GLU A 143 -9.54 10.97 1.20
CA GLU A 143 -9.92 11.96 2.21
C GLU A 143 -9.45 11.57 3.63
N ASP A 144 -9.46 10.29 4.00
CA ASP A 144 -8.93 9.83 5.29
C ASP A 144 -7.43 10.13 5.42
N ILE A 145 -6.68 9.93 4.33
CA ILE A 145 -5.24 10.19 4.32
C ILE A 145 -4.94 11.70 4.41
N LYS A 146 -5.79 12.54 3.84
CA LYS A 146 -5.69 13.99 3.98
C LYS A 146 -5.86 14.44 5.43
N GLU A 147 -6.80 13.86 6.17
CA GLU A 147 -6.95 14.11 7.61
C GLU A 147 -5.71 13.65 8.38
N TYR A 148 -5.18 12.46 8.06
CA TYR A 148 -3.96 11.95 8.67
C TYR A 148 -2.77 12.91 8.46
N ILE A 149 -2.57 13.41 7.23
CA ILE A 149 -1.52 14.39 6.88
C ILE A 149 -1.66 15.70 7.68
N GLN A 150 -2.89 16.15 7.95
CA GLN A 150 -3.14 17.38 8.71
C GLN A 150 -2.94 17.20 10.22
N SER A 151 -3.08 15.97 10.71
CA SER A 151 -2.91 15.63 12.13
C SER A 151 -1.46 15.42 12.57
N ILE A 152 -0.55 15.15 11.62
CA ILE A 152 0.91 15.04 11.80
C ILE A 152 1.54 16.42 11.68
#